data_AF-A0A2W4QXD7-F1
#
_entry.id   AF-A0A2W4QXD7-F1
#
_cell.length_a   1.000
_cell.length_b   1.000
_cell.length_c   1.000
_cell.angle_alpha   90.00
_cell.angle_beta   90.00
_cell.angle_gamma   90.00
#
_symmetry.space_group_name_H-M   'P 1'
#
loop_
_entity.id
_entity.type
_entity.pdbx_description
1 polymer ?
#
loop_
_entity_poly.entity_id
_entity_poly.type
_entity_poly.pdbx_seq_one_letter_code
_entity_poly.pdbx_strand_id
1 'polypeptide(L)'
;MAEIFEKPLAATARTVLKLVAAKDSGVSREELRSRVFQLEDDDYQYVLEVLDHDGYLTEAEDGNIRFFSHLLRDYWRWKGKV
;
A
#
# COMPACT_ATOMS: atom_id res chain seq x y z
N MET A 1 -1.02 18.73 11.77
CA MET A 1 -0.93 17.86 10.59
C MET A 1 -2.26 17.17 10.48
N ALA A 2 -3.04 17.45 9.43
CA ALA A 2 -4.27 16.72 9.19
C ALA A 2 -3.91 15.25 8.94
N GLU A 3 -4.50 14.33 9.69
CA GLU A 3 -4.40 12.91 9.37
C GLU A 3 -5.12 12.71 8.04
N ILE A 4 -4.36 12.38 6.98
CA ILE A 4 -4.86 12.19 5.60
C ILE A 4 -5.87 11.02 5.55
N PHE A 5 -5.85 10.15 6.56
CA PHE A 5 -6.73 9.00 6.69
C PHE A 5 -7.39 8.99 8.06
N GLU A 6 -8.66 8.58 8.12
CA GLU A 6 -9.26 8.14 9.38
C GLU A 6 -8.50 6.93 9.95
N LYS A 7 -8.52 6.74 11.27
CA LYS A 7 -7.74 5.70 11.97
C LYS A 7 -7.77 4.30 11.33
N PRO A 8 -8.93 3.74 10.89
CA PRO A 8 -8.95 2.43 10.22
C PRO A 8 -8.24 2.45 8.87
N LEU A 9 -8.45 3.50 8.06
CA LEU A 9 -7.80 3.67 6.76
C LEU A 9 -6.28 3.82 6.89
N ALA A 10 -5.81 4.52 7.93
CA ALA A 10 -4.39 4.64 8.23
C ALA A 10 -3.73 3.31 8.61
N ALA A 11 -4.46 2.42 9.29
CA ALA A 11 -3.98 1.06 9.58
C ALA A 11 -3.86 0.24 8.29
N THR A 12 -4.87 0.31 7.42
CA THR A 12 -4.87 -0.38 6.13
C THR A 12 -3.77 0.12 5.20
N ALA A 13 -3.60 1.43 5.05
CA ALA A 13 -2.53 2.02 4.25
C ALA A 13 -1.15 1.50 4.70
N ARG A 14 -0.91 1.43 6.02
CA ARG A 14 0.33 0.85 6.57
C ARG A 14 0.47 -0.64 6.24
N THR A 15 -0.61 -1.41 6.32
CA THR A 15 -0.60 -2.83 5.96
C THR A 15 -0.27 -3.03 4.48
N VAL A 16 -0.90 -2.26 3.58
CA VAL A 16 -0.61 -2.28 2.14
C VAL A 16 0.87 -1.96 1.89
N LEU A 17 1.38 -0.87 2.47
CA LEU A 17 2.78 -0.47 2.29
C LEU A 17 3.76 -1.54 2.79
N LYS A 18 3.48 -2.19 3.92
CA LYS A 18 4.30 -3.29 4.43
C LYS A 18 4.27 -4.52 3.52
N LEU A 19 3.09 -4.90 3.01
CA LEU A 19 2.92 -6.05 2.11
C LEU A 19 3.66 -5.84 0.79
N VAL A 20 3.50 -4.66 0.18
CA VAL A 20 4.21 -4.32 -1.06
C VAL A 20 5.71 -4.24 -0.83
N ALA A 21 6.17 -3.72 0.32
CA ALA A 21 7.60 -3.60 0.62
C ALA A 21 8.30 -4.95 0.80
N ALA A 22 7.55 -6.00 1.15
CA ALA A 22 8.06 -7.34 1.32
C ALA A 22 8.42 -8.04 -0.01
N LYS A 23 7.87 -7.59 -1.14
CA LYS A 23 8.13 -8.19 -2.46
C LYS A 23 8.80 -7.19 -3.40
N ASP A 24 10.00 -7.53 -3.88
CA ASP A 24 10.74 -6.65 -4.80
C ASP A 24 10.00 -6.43 -6.14
N SER A 25 9.25 -7.43 -6.61
CA SER A 25 8.42 -7.36 -7.81
C SER A 25 7.07 -6.65 -7.61
N GLY A 26 6.76 -6.22 -6.39
CA GLY A 26 5.42 -5.78 -6.01
C GLY A 26 4.45 -6.93 -5.74
N VAL A 27 3.18 -6.57 -5.60
CA VAL A 27 2.08 -7.46 -5.22
C VAL A 27 0.88 -7.20 -6.12
N SER A 28 0.20 -8.24 -6.59
CA SER A 28 -1.00 -8.06 -7.42
C SER A 28 -2.15 -7.46 -6.60
N ARG A 29 -3.05 -6.74 -7.28
CA ARG A 29 -4.26 -6.19 -6.64
C ARG A 29 -5.10 -7.26 -5.94
N GLU A 30 -5.25 -8.43 -6.55
CA GLU A 30 -6.00 -9.55 -5.96
C GLU A 30 -5.35 -10.06 -4.68
N GLU A 31 -4.02 -10.19 -4.67
CA GLU A 31 -3.29 -10.61 -3.48
C GLU A 31 -3.41 -9.56 -2.37
N LEU A 32 -3.29 -8.27 -2.68
CA LEU A 32 -3.51 -7.21 -1.70
C LEU A 32 -4.93 -7.26 -1.13
N ARG A 33 -5.96 -7.34 -1.99
CA ARG A 33 -7.36 -7.42 -1.57
C ARG A 33 -7.61 -8.61 -0.63
N SER A 34 -7.00 -9.76 -0.90
CA SER A 34 -7.11 -10.95 -0.05
C SER A 34 -6.55 -10.75 1.37
N ARG A 35 -5.58 -9.85 1.54
CA ARG A 35 -4.89 -9.58 2.81
C ARG A 35 -5.55 -8.46 3.63
N VAL A 36 -6.23 -7.53 2.97
CA VAL A 36 -7.01 -6.44 3.59
C VAL A 36 -8.51 -6.66 3.39
N PHE A 37 -8.98 -7.87 3.71
CA PHE A 37 -10.38 -8.27 3.51
C PHE A 37 -11.38 -7.52 4.39
N GLN A 38 -10.92 -6.88 5.47
CA GLN A 38 -11.76 -6.23 6.48
C GLN A 38 -12.26 -4.83 6.08
N LEU A 39 -11.79 -4.27 4.96
CA LEU A 39 -12.26 -3.00 4.43
C LEU A 39 -13.39 -3.22 3.41
N GLU A 40 -14.32 -2.26 3.36
CA GLU A 40 -15.24 -2.12 2.23
C GLU A 40 -14.47 -1.82 0.95
N ASP A 41 -15.03 -2.19 -0.21
CA ASP A 41 -14.34 -2.05 -1.50
C ASP A 41 -14.03 -0.58 -1.82
N ASP A 42 -14.95 0.34 -1.51
CA ASP A 42 -14.76 1.78 -1.75
C ASP A 42 -13.60 2.34 -0.92
N ASP A 43 -13.51 1.96 0.35
CA ASP A 43 -12.42 2.36 1.24
C ASP A 43 -11.07 1.78 0.78
N TYR A 44 -11.08 0.53 0.30
CA TYR A 44 -9.86 -0.13 -0.17
C TYR A 44 -9.34 0.58 -1.42
N GLN A 45 -10.24 0.90 -2.34
CA GLN A 45 -9.91 1.64 -3.54
C GLN A 45 -9.42 3.04 -3.22
N TYR A 46 -10.09 3.76 -2.30
CA TYR A 46 -9.66 5.07 -1.85
C TYR A 46 -8.23 5.06 -1.28
N VAL A 47 -7.89 4.06 -0.45
CA VAL A 47 -6.53 3.92 0.09
C VAL A 47 -5.49 3.73 -1.02
N LEU A 48 -5.77 2.90 -2.02
CA LEU A 48 -4.86 2.70 -3.14
C LEU A 48 -4.68 3.97 -3.98
N GLU A 49 -5.77 4.67 -4.27
CA GLU A 49 -5.74 5.92 -5.05
C GLU A 49 -4.94 7.01 -4.34
N VAL A 50 -5.11 7.15 -3.02
CA VAL A 50 -4.31 8.12 -2.24
C VAL A 50 -2.83 7.73 -2.22
N LEU A 51 -2.49 6.44 -2.05
CA LEU A 51 -1.10 6.00 -2.03
C LEU A 51 -0.42 6.15 -3.40
N ASP A 52 -1.15 5.98 -4.49
CA ASP A 52 -0.68 6.24 -5.84
C ASP A 52 -0.48 7.75 -6.08
N HIS A 53 -1.51 8.55 -5.77
CA HIS A 53 -1.48 10.01 -5.92
C HIS A 53 -0.37 10.68 -5.12
N ASP A 54 -0.11 10.22 -3.89
CA ASP A 54 0.96 10.75 -3.03
C ASP A 54 2.35 10.21 -3.42
N GLY A 55 2.45 9.38 -4.46
CA GLY A 55 3.71 8.88 -4.99
C GLY A 55 4.37 7.80 -4.12
N TYR A 56 3.60 7.11 -3.27
CA TYR A 56 4.11 5.94 -2.55
C TYR A 56 4.14 4.71 -3.44
N LEU A 57 3.02 4.45 -4.10
CA LEU A 57 2.80 3.25 -4.91
C LEU A 57 2.58 3.64 -6.37
N THR A 58 2.67 2.65 -7.25
CA THR A 58 2.29 2.74 -8.67
C THR A 58 1.84 1.36 -9.11
N GLU A 59 0.87 1.30 -10.00
CA GLU A 59 0.52 0.08 -10.72
C GLU A 59 1.45 -0.08 -11.93
N ALA A 60 2.10 -1.24 -12.05
CA ALA A 60 2.93 -1.58 -13.19
C ALA A 60 2.10 -2.25 -14.30
N GLU A 61 2.66 -2.31 -15.52
CA GLU A 61 1.98 -2.90 -16.70
C GLU A 61 1.60 -4.39 -16.51
N ASP A 62 2.27 -5.08 -15.58
CA ASP A 62 1.96 -6.47 -15.22
C ASP A 62 0.84 -6.61 -14.17
N GLY A 63 0.18 -5.52 -13.80
CA GLY A 63 -0.89 -5.48 -12.81
C GLY A 63 -0.40 -5.58 -11.36
N ASN A 64 0.92 -5.53 -11.13
CA ASN A 64 1.48 -5.52 -9.79
C ASN A 64 1.59 -4.08 -9.26
N ILE A 65 1.15 -3.90 -8.02
CA ILE A 65 1.39 -2.67 -7.27
C ILE A 65 2.81 -2.72 -6.70
N ARG A 66 3.59 -1.69 -7.00
CA ARG A 66 4.99 -1.54 -6.59
C ARG A 66 5.20 -0.19 -5.92
N PHE A 67 6.31 -0.03 -5.21
CA PHE A 67 6.74 1.28 -4.76
C PHE A 67 7.24 2.11 -5.93
N PHE A 68 6.88 3.40 -5.96
CA PHE A 68 7.44 4.35 -6.91
C PHE A 68 8.96 4.53 -6.73
N SER A 69 9.45 4.37 -5.50
CA SER A 69 10.88 4.53 -5.15
C SER A 69 11.41 3.35 -4.36
N HIS A 70 12.58 2.84 -4.76
CA HIS A 70 13.30 1.81 -4.00
C HIS A 70 13.66 2.27 -2.58
N LEU A 71 13.94 3.57 -2.39
CA LEU A 71 14.23 4.12 -1.06
C LEU A 71 13.00 4.07 -0.14
N LEU A 72 11.80 4.38 -0.67
CA LEU A 72 10.55 4.27 0.08
C LEU A 72 10.24 2.82 0.43
N ARG A 73 10.43 1.90 -0.52
CA ARG A 73 10.31 0.47 -0.28
C ARG A 73 11.20 0.02 0.87
N ASP A 74 12.48 0.40 0.82
CA ASP A 74 13.47 -0.02 1.82
C ASP A 74 13.18 0.59 3.20
N TYR A 75 12.69 1.84 3.23
CA TYR A 75 12.18 2.45 4.46
C TYR A 75 11.03 1.64 5.06
N TRP A 76 10.02 1.28 4.27
CA TRP A 76 8.87 0.51 4.75
C TRP A 76 9.23 -0.94 5.10
N ARG A 77 10.20 -1.53 4.40
CA ARG A 77 10.77 -2.84 4.74
C ARG A 77 11.48 -2.81 6.08
N TRP A 78 12.21 -1.74 6.39
CA TRP A 78 12.88 -1.57 7.69
C TRP A 78 11.87 -1.26 8.81
N LYS A 79 10.97 -0.29 8.58
CA LYS A 79 9.91 0.11 9.52
C LYS A 79 8.91 -1.02 9.81
N GLY A 80 8.76 -1.96 8.88
CA GLY A 80 7.93 -3.14 9.03
C GLY A 80 8.47 -4.19 10.03
N LYS A 81 9.75 -4.11 10.43
CA LYS A 81 10.39 -5.07 11.37
C LYS A 81 10.11 -4.80 12.86
N VAL A 82 9.00 -4.15 13.19
CA VAL A 82 8.58 -3.87 14.58
C VAL A 82 7.35 -4.68 14.92
#